data_AF-A0A950D1G6-F1
#
_entry.id   AF-A0A950D1G6-F1
#
_cell.length_a   1.000
_cell.length_b   1.000
_cell.length_c   1.000
_cell.angle_alpha   90.00
_cell.angle_beta   90.00
_cell.angle_gamma   90.00
#
_symmetry.space_group_name_H-M   'P 1'
#
loop_
_entity.id
_entity.type
_entity.pdbx_description
1 polymer ?
#
loop_
_entity_poly.entity_id
_entity_poly.type
_entity_poly.pdbx_seq_one_letter_code
_entity_poly.pdbx_strand_id
1 'polypeptide(L)'
;MGLGAGDLPTDLAWWLIGLEVAVDWDPPRRPQDKGVVERPQGTAKRWAEPSAWASAAELQRRLEEMDDVQRREYPSVRGRSRLEAFPKLAPSGRASSWACER
;
A
#
# COMPACT_ATOMS: atom_id res chain seq x y z
N MET A 1 30.04 -2.06 22.72
CA MET A 1 29.39 -1.49 21.52
C MET A 1 28.01 -1.05 21.96
N GLY A 2 27.83 0.26 22.23
CA GLY A 2 26.61 0.77 22.85
C GLY A 2 25.52 0.96 21.80
N LEU A 3 24.31 0.48 22.10
CA LEU A 3 23.13 0.70 21.27
C LEU A 3 22.79 2.20 21.33
N GLY A 4 22.83 2.86 20.18
CA GLY A 4 22.38 4.24 20.05
C GLY A 4 20.85 4.31 20.14
N ALA A 5 20.29 5.49 20.41
CA ALA A 5 18.84 5.71 20.53
C ALA A 5 18.02 5.31 19.29
N GLY A 6 18.66 5.02 18.15
CA GLY A 6 18.02 4.52 16.92
C GLY A 6 18.07 2.99 16.74
N ASP A 7 18.65 2.24 17.68
CA ASP A 7 18.81 0.78 17.57
C ASP A 7 17.66 -0.01 18.24
N LEU A 8 16.74 0.68 18.92
CA LEU A 8 15.54 0.07 19.49
C LEU A 8 14.35 0.21 18.52
N PRO A 9 13.50 -0.82 18.39
CA PRO A 9 12.26 -0.70 17.62
C PRO A 9 11.40 0.44 18.16
N THR A 10 10.75 1.19 17.26
CA THR A 10 9.77 2.21 17.62
C THR A 10 8.53 1.57 18.26
N ASP A 11 7.71 2.36 18.95
CA ASP A 11 6.43 1.87 19.52
C ASP A 11 5.54 1.21 18.45
N LEU A 12 5.52 1.76 17.23
CA LEU A 12 4.83 1.14 16.10
C LEU A 12 5.41 -0.23 15.74
N ALA A 13 6.74 -0.36 15.70
CA ALA A 13 7.37 -1.63 15.41
C ALA A 13 7.09 -2.66 16.51
N TRP A 14 7.12 -2.26 17.78
CA TRP A 14 6.71 -3.12 18.90
C TRP A 14 5.26 -3.58 18.78
N TRP A 15 4.35 -2.67 18.44
CA TRP A 15 2.94 -3.00 18.23
C TRP A 15 2.74 -3.99 17.07
N LEU A 16 3.40 -3.79 15.93
CA LEU A 16 3.35 -4.69 14.77
C LEU A 16 3.90 -6.09 15.11
N ILE A 17 5.04 -6.15 15.81
CA ILE A 17 5.61 -7.41 16.28
C ILE A 17 4.64 -8.13 17.23
N GLY A 18 3.96 -7.39 18.12
CA GLY A 18 2.93 -7.94 19.00
C GLY A 18 1.71 -8.49 18.27
N LEU A 19 1.42 -8.00 17.06
CA LEU A 19 0.40 -8.54 16.15
C LEU A 19 0.93 -9.68 15.26
N GLU A 20 2.15 -10.14 15.50
CA GLU A 20 2.85 -11.14 14.68
C GLU A 20 3.04 -10.71 13.21
N VAL A 21 3.06 -9.40 12.96
CA VAL A 21 3.41 -8.82 11.65
C VAL A 21 4.92 -8.67 11.60
N ALA A 22 5.56 -9.39 10.69
CA ALA A 22 6.99 -9.26 10.45
C ALA A 22 7.35 -7.84 10.00
N VAL A 23 8.35 -7.24 10.63
CA VAL A 23 8.86 -5.91 10.29
C VAL A 23 10.18 -6.06 9.55
N ASP A 24 10.13 -5.82 8.24
CA ASP A 24 11.33 -5.75 7.40
C ASP A 24 11.85 -4.30 7.37
N TRP A 25 13.11 -4.12 7.78
CA TRP A 25 13.75 -2.81 7.80
C TRP A 25 14.54 -2.56 6.53
N ASP A 26 14.16 -1.50 5.80
CA ASP A 26 14.89 -1.11 4.59
C ASP A 26 16.31 -0.65 4.95
N PRO A 27 17.35 -1.20 4.30
CA PRO A 27 18.71 -0.76 4.53
C PRO A 27 18.86 0.72 4.13
N PRO A 28 19.54 1.53 4.96
CA PRO A 28 19.69 2.94 4.68
C PRO A 28 20.49 3.15 3.39
N ARG A 29 20.05 4.16 2.59
CA ARG A 29 20.70 4.58 1.34
C ARG A 29 20.70 3.52 0.23
N ARG A 30 19.68 2.66 0.19
CA ARG A 30 19.45 1.68 -0.90
C ARG A 30 18.07 1.86 -1.55
N PRO A 31 17.87 2.91 -2.37
CA PRO A 31 16.59 3.16 -3.01
C PRO A 31 16.16 2.03 -3.98
N GLN A 32 17.10 1.25 -4.51
CA GLN A 32 16.82 0.14 -5.43
C GLN A 32 15.96 -0.95 -4.78
N ASP A 33 16.05 -1.10 -3.45
CA ASP A 33 15.30 -2.10 -2.70
C ASP A 33 13.81 -1.71 -2.60
N LYS A 34 13.46 -0.43 -2.84
CA LYS A 34 12.08 0.08 -2.83
C LYS A 34 11.34 -0.07 -4.17
N GLY A 35 11.94 -0.71 -5.17
CA GLY A 35 11.37 -0.80 -6.51
C GLY A 35 9.97 -1.43 -6.57
N VAL A 36 9.65 -2.34 -5.63
CA VAL A 36 8.32 -2.96 -5.49
C VAL A 36 7.26 -1.95 -5.04
N VAL A 37 7.63 -0.90 -4.29
CA VAL A 37 6.73 0.14 -3.79
C VAL A 37 6.68 1.33 -4.74
N GLU A 38 7.84 1.79 -5.22
CA GLU A 38 7.93 3.00 -6.04
C GLU A 38 7.29 2.82 -7.43
N ARG A 39 7.45 1.64 -8.03
CA ARG A 39 6.85 1.33 -9.34
C ARG A 39 5.33 1.42 -9.34
N PRO A 40 4.59 0.76 -8.42
CA PRO A 40 3.14 0.90 -8.37
C PRO A 40 2.71 2.31 -7.95
N GLN A 41 3.45 3.02 -7.10
CA GLN A 41 3.16 4.44 -6.80
C GLN A 41 3.23 5.32 -8.06
N GLY A 42 4.26 5.14 -8.88
CA GLY A 42 4.35 5.83 -10.17
C GLY A 42 3.22 5.46 -11.12
N THR A 43 2.76 4.21 -11.10
CA THR A 43 1.61 3.75 -11.89
C THR A 43 0.31 4.40 -11.42
N ALA A 44 0.05 4.39 -10.11
CA ALA A 44 -1.12 5.03 -9.51
C ALA A 44 -1.15 6.53 -9.83
N LYS A 45 -0.01 7.23 -9.68
CA LYS A 45 0.11 8.64 -10.06
C LYS A 45 -0.24 8.90 -11.52
N ARG A 46 0.20 8.04 -12.44
CA ARG A 46 -0.10 8.21 -13.88
C ARG A 46 -1.56 7.97 -14.20
N TRP A 47 -2.19 6.99 -13.54
CA TRP A 47 -3.59 6.63 -13.80
C TRP A 47 -4.57 7.61 -13.14
N ALA A 48 -4.22 8.11 -11.96
CA ALA A 48 -5.06 9.05 -11.22
C ALA A 48 -4.90 10.50 -11.69
N GLU A 49 -3.85 10.84 -12.44
CA GLU A 49 -3.59 12.19 -12.98
C GLU A 49 -3.82 13.33 -11.95
N PRO A 50 -3.04 13.41 -10.85
CA PRO A 50 -3.34 14.31 -9.74
C PRO A 50 -3.50 15.79 -10.10
N SER A 51 -2.82 16.26 -11.15
CA SER A 51 -2.91 17.64 -11.62
C SER A 51 -4.25 17.98 -12.29
N ALA A 52 -5.09 17.00 -12.61
CA ALA A 52 -6.39 17.20 -13.23
C ALA A 52 -7.51 17.53 -12.22
N TRP A 53 -7.26 17.37 -10.92
CA TRP A 53 -8.30 17.47 -9.88
C TRP A 53 -8.10 18.70 -8.99
N ALA A 54 -9.21 19.33 -8.61
CA ALA A 54 -9.20 20.58 -7.85
C ALA A 54 -9.10 20.35 -6.33
N SER A 55 -9.40 19.13 -5.86
CA SER A 55 -9.44 18.80 -4.44
C SER A 55 -8.88 17.42 -4.11
N ALA A 56 -8.45 17.25 -2.86
CA ALA A 56 -8.02 15.96 -2.34
C ALA A 56 -9.15 14.91 -2.37
N ALA A 57 -10.40 15.33 -2.15
CA ALA A 57 -11.56 14.43 -2.18
C ALA A 57 -11.81 13.87 -3.59
N GLU A 58 -11.67 14.70 -4.63
CA GLU A 58 -11.79 14.25 -6.03
C GLU A 58 -10.64 13.32 -6.41
N LEU A 59 -9.41 13.64 -5.99
CA LEU A 59 -8.27 12.76 -6.20
C LEU A 59 -8.45 11.41 -5.50
N GLN A 60 -8.97 11.41 -4.27
CA GLN A 60 -9.26 10.18 -3.52
C GLN A 60 -10.29 9.32 -4.26
N ARG A 61 -11.41 9.91 -4.72
CA ARG A 61 -12.41 9.20 -5.53
C ARG A 61 -11.77 8.61 -6.79
N ARG A 62 -10.92 9.38 -7.46
CA ARG A 62 -10.23 8.91 -8.68
C ARG A 62 -9.27 7.75 -8.39
N LEU A 63 -8.55 7.79 -7.28
CA LEU A 63 -7.67 6.69 -6.87
C LEU A 63 -8.46 5.41 -6.61
N GLU A 64 -9.61 5.52 -5.95
CA GLU A 64 -10.51 4.38 -5.72
C GLU A 64 -11.04 3.78 -7.02
N GLU A 65 -11.49 4.63 -7.97
CA GLU A 65 -11.91 4.19 -9.30
C GLU A 65 -10.79 3.42 -10.03
N MET A 66 -9.56 3.95 -9.99
CA MET A 66 -8.42 3.32 -10.68
C MET A 66 -7.93 2.05 -9.98
N ASP A 67 -8.03 1.96 -8.65
CA ASP A 67 -7.76 0.72 -7.92
C ASP A 67 -8.77 -0.37 -8.29
N ASP A 68 -10.06 -0.02 -8.41
CA ASP A 68 -11.09 -0.97 -8.80
C ASP A 68 -10.88 -1.52 -10.22
N VAL A 69 -10.64 -0.64 -11.20
CA VAL A 69 -10.30 -1.02 -12.58
C VAL A 69 -9.07 -1.92 -12.61
N GLN A 70 -8.01 -1.55 -11.89
CA GLN A 70 -6.77 -2.31 -11.87
C GLN A 70 -6.97 -3.72 -11.29
N ARG A 71 -7.83 -3.87 -10.28
CA ARG A 71 -8.08 -5.15 -9.62
C ARG A 71 -9.04 -6.03 -10.40
N ARG A 72 -10.14 -5.46 -10.91
CA ARG A 72 -11.28 -6.22 -11.47
C ARG A 72 -11.19 -6.43 -12.96
N GLU A 73 -10.67 -5.46 -13.69
CA GLU A 73 -10.79 -5.41 -15.15
C GLU A 73 -9.43 -5.57 -15.83
N TYR A 74 -8.38 -4.91 -15.31
CA TYR A 74 -7.11 -4.82 -16.00
C TYR A 74 -6.36 -6.17 -16.03
N PRO A 75 -6.00 -6.71 -17.22
CA PRO A 75 -5.48 -8.08 -17.38
C PRO A 75 -3.99 -8.22 -17.01
N SER A 76 -3.64 -7.85 -15.78
CA SER A 76 -2.26 -7.77 -15.27
C SER A 76 -1.59 -9.11 -15.00
N VAL A 77 -2.34 -10.22 -14.92
CA VAL A 77 -1.80 -11.53 -14.54
C VAL A 77 -2.08 -12.57 -15.63
N ARG A 78 -1.14 -12.68 -16.59
CA ARG A 78 -1.22 -13.62 -17.72
C ARG A 78 -2.56 -13.51 -18.49
N GLY A 79 -2.99 -12.27 -18.76
CA GLY A 79 -4.25 -12.01 -19.47
C GLY A 79 -5.51 -12.02 -18.61
N ARG A 80 -5.39 -12.29 -17.30
CA ARG A 80 -6.50 -12.24 -16.33
C ARG A 80 -6.39 -11.03 -15.42
N SER A 81 -7.52 -10.59 -14.87
CA SER A 81 -7.51 -9.57 -13.82
C SER A 81 -6.92 -10.11 -12.51
N ARG A 82 -6.57 -9.22 -11.58
CA ARG A 82 -6.04 -9.65 -10.27
C ARG A 82 -7.09 -10.41 -9.48
N LEU A 83 -8.35 -9.96 -9.53
CA LEU A 83 -9.44 -10.60 -8.80
C LEU A 83 -9.71 -12.01 -9.34
N GLU A 84 -9.64 -12.21 -10.67
CA GLU A 84 -9.74 -13.53 -11.28
C GLU A 84 -8.57 -14.45 -10.92
N ALA A 85 -7.34 -13.92 -10.95
CA ALA A 85 -6.15 -14.69 -10.64
C ALA A 85 -6.03 -15.03 -9.14
N PHE A 86 -6.54 -14.15 -8.27
CA PHE A 86 -6.47 -14.28 -6.81
C PHE A 86 -7.81 -13.92 -6.14
N PRO A 87 -8.82 -14.81 -6.22
CA PRO A 87 -10.17 -14.51 -5.71
C PRO A 87 -10.23 -14.23 -4.21
N LYS A 88 -9.28 -14.78 -3.44
CA LYS A 88 -9.17 -14.55 -1.99
C LYS A 88 -8.80 -13.11 -1.61
N LEU A 89 -8.38 -12.30 -2.57
CA LEU A 89 -8.11 -10.87 -2.37
C LEU A 89 -9.39 -10.01 -2.46
N ALA A 90 -10.55 -10.63 -2.71
CA ALA A 90 -11.82 -9.93 -2.63
C ALA A 90 -12.00 -9.28 -1.24
N PRO A 91 -12.63 -8.10 -1.16
CA PRO A 91 -12.90 -7.45 0.12
C PRO A 91 -13.60 -8.43 1.06
N SER A 92 -13.07 -8.59 2.27
CA SER A 92 -13.62 -9.51 3.28
C SER A 92 -15.00 -9.09 3.82
N GLY A 93 -15.58 -7.99 3.32
CA GLY A 93 -16.84 -7.41 3.80
C GLY A 93 -16.76 -6.75 5.18
N ARG A 94 -15.59 -6.81 5.86
CA ARG A 94 -15.37 -6.09 7.11
C ARG A 94 -15.29 -4.59 6.84
N ALA A 95 -16.15 -3.82 7.50
CA ALA A 95 -16.03 -2.39 7.54
C ALA A 95 -14.71 -2.00 8.22
N SER A 96 -13.95 -1.10 7.60
CA SER A 96 -12.83 -0.44 8.27
C SER A 96 -13.41 0.40 9.40
N SER A 97 -13.32 -0.10 10.63
CA SER A 97 -13.77 0.64 11.80
C SER A 97 -12.77 1.74 12.12
N TRP A 98 -13.25 2.96 12.34
CA TRP A 98 -12.47 4.09 12.88
C TRP A 98 -11.82 3.82 14.24
N ALA A 99 -12.08 2.66 14.85
CA ALA A 99 -11.51 2.25 16.14
C ALA A 99 -9.96 2.19 16.17
N CYS A 100 -9.31 2.22 15.01
CA CYS A 100 -7.84 2.21 14.91
C CYS A 100 -7.19 3.62 14.91
N GLU A 101 -7.97 4.70 15.02
CA GLU A 101 -7.48 6.09 15.04
C GLU A 101 -7.46 6.75 16.43
N ARG A 102 -7.42 5.98 17.52
CA ARG A 102 -7.23 6.55 18.88
C ARG A 102 -5.82 6.48 19.38
#